data_AF-A0A821ABC8-F1
#
_entry.id   AF-A0A821ABC8-F1
#
_cell.length_a   1.000
_cell.length_b   1.000
_cell.length_c   1.000
_cell.angle_alpha   90.00
_cell.angle_beta   90.00
_cell.angle_gamma   90.00
#
_symmetry.space_group_name_H-M   'P 1'
#
loop_
_entity.id
_entity.type
_entity.pdbx_description
1 polymer ?
#
loop_
_entity_poly.entity_id
_entity_poly.type
_entity_poly.pdbx_seq_one_letter_code
_entity_poly.pdbx_strand_id
1 'polypeptide(L)'
;MERKAIGIDLGMVYSSVAVFQHGKVEVIPNEQSTRRTPSYVAFTNNERLIGDAAKNQAALNPTNTIFDAQRLLGRKFDDPSVQVDMRSWPFKVINDNGKPKFQVEYKRKIKCFTLEEIISMILAKMKDIAEAYVGEQISEAVITVPAYFNYSQCQAIKDACVFVGLNGLYIISGSTAAGLGDIYLSGEDFDKRMVAHFVQEFISKYGKDLSQNKRGLRRLRTACESAKRTLSSSFQALIEIAALHEDINFYSIITRTRFEELNDSLFYSTLETVERALRDARMDKASIHESLFIGGSTHIPQIQKLLQDFFNGKELMKAISSDEEAVYGAAVQAAIQACDKSEEIKDLLLLDEIECLIANAEQYKKEEKIQCDRIEAKNLLESYCFNMMEKINDKKSDDKININVKKTIDASENILYATKEEFECKLRELETICSLAMMKIYHTEDRTEKISKALSDDITGE
;
A
#
# COMPACT_ATOMS: atom_id res chain seq x y z
N MET A 1 -1.97 27.29 -23.75
CA MET A 1 -3.17 26.84 -23.03
C MET A 1 -2.75 26.59 -21.60
N GLU A 2 -3.42 27.21 -20.64
CA GLU A 2 -3.36 26.76 -19.25
C GLU A 2 -3.72 25.28 -19.23
N ARG A 3 -2.85 24.45 -18.66
CA ARG A 3 -3.14 23.03 -18.50
C ARG A 3 -3.94 22.90 -17.22
N LYS A 4 -5.19 22.44 -17.30
CA LYS A 4 -5.97 22.17 -16.09
C LYS A 4 -5.40 20.92 -15.42
N ALA A 5 -5.10 21.06 -14.13
CA ALA A 5 -4.62 19.98 -13.29
C ALA A 5 -5.64 19.70 -12.18
N ILE A 6 -5.71 18.45 -11.75
CA ILE A 6 -6.62 18.00 -10.68
C ILE A 6 -5.85 17.43 -9.50
N GLY A 7 -6.43 17.59 -8.32
CA GLY A 7 -6.02 16.87 -7.12
C GLY A 7 -6.86 15.62 -6.95
N ILE A 8 -6.23 14.47 -6.74
CA ILE A 8 -6.90 13.20 -6.45
C ILE A 8 -6.45 12.71 -5.09
N ASP A 9 -7.41 12.45 -4.20
CA ASP A 9 -7.16 11.70 -2.98
C ASP A 9 -7.47 10.21 -3.21
N LEU A 10 -6.41 9.38 -3.29
CA LEU A 10 -6.55 7.94 -3.55
C LEU A 10 -6.64 7.17 -2.22
N GLY A 11 -7.79 7.25 -1.56
CA GLY A 11 -8.00 6.56 -0.29
C GLY A 11 -8.32 5.06 -0.45
N MET A 12 -8.01 4.30 0.62
CA MET A 12 -8.24 2.85 0.71
C MET A 12 -9.71 2.47 0.46
N VAL A 13 -10.66 3.19 1.10
CA VAL A 13 -12.09 2.89 1.03
C VAL A 13 -12.84 3.83 0.09
N TYR A 14 -12.47 5.11 0.10
CA TYR A 14 -13.06 6.14 -0.74
C TYR A 14 -11.95 6.97 -1.38
N SER A 15 -12.18 7.39 -2.62
CA SER A 15 -11.35 8.35 -3.33
C SER A 15 -12.16 9.62 -3.61
N SER A 16 -11.46 10.75 -3.70
CA SER A 16 -12.06 12.06 -3.97
C SER A 16 -11.25 12.77 -5.05
N VAL A 17 -11.87 13.68 -5.79
CA VAL A 17 -11.20 14.49 -6.80
C VAL A 17 -11.63 15.95 -6.67
N ALA A 18 -10.69 16.86 -6.83
CA ALA A 18 -10.93 18.29 -6.74
C ALA A 18 -10.14 19.04 -7.81
N VAL A 19 -10.61 20.24 -8.13
CA VAL A 19 -9.98 21.14 -9.09
C VAL A 19 -9.88 22.53 -8.47
N PHE A 20 -8.83 23.26 -8.80
CA PHE A 20 -8.73 24.68 -8.46
C PHE A 20 -9.26 25.51 -9.63
N GLN A 21 -10.35 26.25 -9.41
CA GLN A 21 -10.94 27.15 -10.39
C GLN A 21 -11.57 28.35 -9.68
N HIS A 22 -11.55 29.51 -10.35
CA HIS A 22 -12.15 30.74 -9.82
C HIS A 22 -11.59 31.16 -8.45
N GLY A 23 -10.27 30.95 -8.23
CA GLY A 23 -9.58 31.35 -7.00
C GLY A 23 -9.88 30.49 -5.77
N LYS A 24 -10.51 29.32 -5.94
CA LYS A 24 -10.81 28.39 -4.85
C LYS A 24 -10.70 26.94 -5.30
N VAL A 25 -10.56 26.02 -4.34
CA VAL A 25 -10.69 24.59 -4.61
C VAL A 25 -12.16 24.20 -4.60
N GLU A 26 -12.55 23.42 -5.60
CA GLU A 26 -13.87 22.79 -5.68
C GLU A 26 -13.70 21.27 -5.65
N VAL A 27 -14.19 20.63 -4.58
CA VAL A 27 -14.27 19.16 -4.49
C VAL A 27 -15.46 18.70 -5.33
N ILE A 28 -15.18 17.84 -6.31
CA ILE A 28 -16.12 17.52 -7.38
C ILE A 28 -17.05 16.39 -6.91
N PRO A 29 -18.37 16.60 -6.92
CA PRO A 29 -19.32 15.53 -6.63
C PRO A 29 -19.37 14.51 -7.78
N ASN A 30 -19.55 13.24 -7.45
CA ASN A 30 -19.74 12.17 -8.42
C ASN A 30 -21.20 12.13 -8.96
N GLU A 31 -21.53 11.11 -9.75
CA GLU A 31 -22.87 10.98 -10.35
C GLU A 31 -24.01 10.83 -9.34
N GLN A 32 -23.70 10.46 -8.09
CA GLN A 32 -24.67 10.37 -6.98
C GLN A 32 -24.73 11.65 -6.15
N SER A 33 -24.09 12.73 -6.60
CA SER A 33 -23.95 14.00 -5.88
C SER A 33 -23.17 13.89 -4.56
N THR A 34 -22.36 12.83 -4.38
CA THR A 34 -21.47 12.69 -3.23
C THR A 34 -20.05 13.08 -3.60
N ARG A 35 -19.35 13.78 -2.71
CA ARG A 35 -17.95 14.21 -2.92
C ARG A 35 -16.90 13.13 -2.67
N ARG A 36 -17.35 11.92 -2.36
CA ARG A 36 -16.52 10.73 -2.16
C ARG A 36 -17.06 9.64 -3.05
N THR A 37 -16.14 8.95 -3.71
CA THR A 37 -16.45 7.80 -4.57
C THR A 37 -15.82 6.55 -3.98
N PRO A 38 -16.56 5.46 -3.79
CA PRO A 38 -15.98 4.22 -3.26
C PRO A 38 -14.81 3.70 -4.12
N SER A 39 -13.72 3.28 -3.50
CA SER A 39 -12.56 2.65 -4.17
C SER A 39 -12.87 1.18 -4.53
N TYR A 40 -13.92 0.97 -5.33
CA TYR A 40 -14.48 -0.33 -5.69
C TYR A 40 -14.45 -0.53 -7.19
N VAL A 41 -14.09 -1.74 -7.63
CA VAL A 41 -14.10 -2.14 -9.04
C VAL A 41 -14.81 -3.49 -9.16
N ALA A 42 -15.89 -3.54 -9.93
CA ALA A 42 -16.64 -4.77 -10.19
C ALA A 42 -16.61 -5.17 -11.65
N PHE A 43 -16.55 -6.47 -11.89
CA PHE A 43 -16.52 -7.05 -13.21
C PHE A 43 -17.79 -7.84 -13.45
N THR A 44 -18.45 -7.53 -14.57
CA THR A 44 -19.66 -8.22 -15.03
C THR A 44 -19.40 -8.89 -16.38
N ASN A 45 -20.40 -9.57 -16.93
CA ASN A 45 -20.32 -10.14 -18.27
C ASN A 45 -20.23 -9.09 -19.38
N ASN A 46 -20.69 -7.86 -19.13
CA ASN A 46 -20.82 -6.84 -20.17
C ASN A 46 -19.82 -5.71 -19.96
N GLU A 47 -19.72 -5.23 -18.73
CA GLU A 47 -19.01 -4.00 -18.40
C GLU A 47 -18.22 -4.10 -17.09
N ARG A 48 -17.37 -3.10 -16.89
CA ARG A 48 -16.70 -2.84 -15.61
C ARG A 48 -17.46 -1.72 -14.91
N LEU A 49 -17.76 -1.92 -13.65
CA LEU A 49 -18.37 -0.90 -12.80
C LEU A 49 -17.30 -0.39 -11.84
N ILE A 50 -17.26 0.91 -11.60
CA ILE A 50 -16.30 1.54 -10.70
C ILE A 50 -17.06 2.51 -9.80
N GLY A 51 -16.64 2.67 -8.55
CA GLY A 51 -17.30 3.60 -7.63
C GLY A 51 -18.60 3.05 -7.03
N ASP A 52 -19.61 3.92 -6.90
CA ASP A 52 -20.90 3.57 -6.31
C ASP A 52 -21.60 2.43 -7.04
N ALA A 53 -21.51 2.40 -8.38
CA ALA A 53 -22.06 1.31 -9.16
C ALA A 53 -21.48 -0.06 -8.75
N ALA A 54 -20.17 -0.14 -8.52
CA ALA A 54 -19.51 -1.34 -8.02
C ALA A 54 -19.89 -1.65 -6.57
N LYS A 55 -19.93 -0.64 -5.69
CA LYS A 55 -20.31 -0.82 -4.28
C LYS A 55 -21.74 -1.36 -4.14
N ASN A 56 -22.69 -0.83 -4.91
CA ASN A 56 -24.11 -1.17 -4.83
C ASN A 56 -24.40 -2.63 -5.20
N GLN A 57 -23.67 -3.19 -6.17
CA GLN A 57 -23.83 -4.59 -6.57
C GLN A 57 -22.91 -5.57 -5.81
N ALA A 58 -22.07 -5.11 -4.88
CA ALA A 58 -21.07 -5.95 -4.22
C ALA A 58 -21.67 -7.16 -3.47
N ALA A 59 -22.89 -7.03 -2.96
CA ALA A 59 -23.59 -8.15 -2.31
C ALA A 59 -24.12 -9.19 -3.31
N LEU A 60 -24.44 -8.78 -4.54
CA LEU A 60 -24.96 -9.67 -5.60
C LEU A 60 -23.83 -10.34 -6.39
N ASN A 61 -22.67 -9.70 -6.47
CA ASN A 61 -21.50 -10.19 -7.21
C ASN A 61 -20.21 -10.14 -6.37
N PRO A 62 -20.17 -10.78 -5.19
CA PRO A 62 -19.09 -10.59 -4.22
C PRO A 62 -17.74 -11.12 -4.70
N THR A 63 -17.72 -12.16 -5.55
CA THR A 63 -16.47 -12.78 -6.03
C THR A 63 -15.76 -11.99 -7.13
N ASN A 64 -16.49 -11.11 -7.83
CA ASN A 64 -15.95 -10.29 -8.92
C ASN A 64 -16.00 -8.79 -8.60
N THR A 65 -16.12 -8.44 -7.31
CA THR A 65 -16.09 -7.06 -6.83
C THR A 65 -14.88 -6.87 -5.94
N ILE A 66 -13.89 -6.14 -6.44
CA ILE A 66 -12.65 -5.84 -5.75
C ILE A 66 -12.81 -4.54 -4.96
N PHE A 67 -12.32 -4.57 -3.73
CA PHE A 67 -12.25 -3.45 -2.80
C PHE A 67 -11.05 -3.67 -1.86
N ASP A 68 -10.63 -2.62 -1.16
CA ASP A 68 -9.41 -2.61 -0.33
C ASP A 68 -8.15 -3.05 -1.09
N ALA A 69 -8.13 -2.83 -2.41
CA ALA A 69 -7.06 -3.29 -3.28
C ALA A 69 -5.71 -2.73 -2.84
N GLN A 70 -5.69 -1.47 -2.40
CA GLN A 70 -4.50 -0.75 -1.94
C GLN A 70 -3.81 -1.43 -0.74
N ARG A 71 -4.46 -2.36 -0.01
CA ARG A 71 -3.81 -3.19 1.02
C ARG A 71 -2.68 -4.09 0.47
N LEU A 72 -2.72 -4.39 -0.83
CA LEU A 72 -1.70 -5.20 -1.50
C LEU A 72 -0.51 -4.37 -2.02
N LEU A 73 -0.51 -3.04 -1.85
CA LEU A 73 0.48 -2.16 -2.44
C LEU A 73 1.88 -2.41 -1.86
N GLY A 74 2.82 -2.77 -2.75
CA GLY A 74 4.20 -3.08 -2.38
C GLY A 74 4.39 -4.40 -1.63
N ARG A 75 3.35 -5.24 -1.52
CA ARG A 75 3.42 -6.52 -0.81
C ARG A 75 3.63 -7.71 -1.75
N LYS A 76 4.30 -8.73 -1.21
CA LYS A 76 4.40 -10.04 -1.83
C LYS A 76 3.18 -10.89 -1.48
N PHE A 77 2.85 -11.86 -2.32
CA PHE A 77 1.72 -12.76 -2.09
C PHE A 77 1.85 -13.48 -0.74
N ASP A 78 3.04 -13.96 -0.40
CA ASP A 78 3.30 -14.75 0.81
C ASP A 78 3.44 -13.91 2.10
N ASP A 79 3.24 -12.59 2.04
CA ASP A 79 3.27 -11.73 3.23
C ASP A 79 2.18 -12.19 4.23
N PRO A 80 2.52 -12.44 5.51
CA PRO A 80 1.56 -12.94 6.51
C PRO A 80 0.29 -12.11 6.62
N SER A 81 0.40 -10.80 6.49
CA SER A 81 -0.75 -9.89 6.55
C SER A 81 -1.66 -10.00 5.32
N VAL A 82 -1.11 -10.22 4.13
CA VAL A 82 -1.86 -10.49 2.90
C VAL A 82 -2.64 -11.79 3.07
N GLN A 83 -2.00 -12.82 3.63
CA GLN A 83 -2.64 -14.09 3.93
C GLN A 83 -3.78 -13.95 4.95
N VAL A 84 -3.68 -13.03 5.90
CA VAL A 84 -4.76 -12.70 6.84
C VAL A 84 -5.88 -11.94 6.13
N ASP A 85 -5.59 -10.89 5.37
CA ASP A 85 -6.58 -10.08 4.67
C ASP A 85 -7.38 -10.91 3.64
N MET A 86 -6.70 -11.82 2.92
CA MET A 86 -7.30 -12.74 1.94
C MET A 86 -8.38 -13.65 2.55
N ARG A 87 -8.31 -13.97 3.85
CA ARG A 87 -9.36 -14.77 4.52
C ARG A 87 -10.67 -14.02 4.65
N SER A 88 -10.61 -12.68 4.65
CA SER A 88 -11.78 -11.82 4.81
C SER A 88 -12.39 -11.38 3.48
N TRP A 89 -11.65 -11.51 2.37
CA TRP A 89 -12.10 -11.08 1.06
C TRP A 89 -12.97 -12.14 0.35
N PRO A 90 -14.07 -11.72 -0.30
CA PRO A 90 -14.93 -12.65 -1.04
C PRO A 90 -14.38 -13.03 -2.42
N PHE A 91 -13.50 -12.20 -2.99
CA PHE A 91 -12.85 -12.38 -4.28
C PHE A 91 -11.53 -13.14 -4.15
N LYS A 92 -11.02 -13.67 -5.26
CA LYS A 92 -9.83 -14.52 -5.27
C LYS A 92 -8.58 -13.70 -5.59
N VAL A 93 -7.54 -13.88 -4.78
CA VAL A 93 -6.19 -13.39 -5.05
C VAL A 93 -5.28 -14.60 -5.32
N ILE A 94 -4.48 -14.54 -6.37
CA ILE A 94 -3.56 -15.61 -6.79
C ILE A 94 -2.12 -15.14 -6.75
N ASN A 95 -1.20 -16.10 -6.59
CA ASN A 95 0.23 -15.87 -6.68
C ASN A 95 0.67 -15.90 -8.16
N ASP A 96 1.29 -14.84 -8.62
CA ASP A 96 1.96 -14.77 -9.91
C ASP A 96 3.41 -14.33 -9.70
N ASN A 97 4.33 -15.30 -9.68
CA ASN A 97 5.77 -15.08 -9.44
C ASN A 97 6.07 -14.26 -8.17
N GLY A 98 5.36 -14.54 -7.08
CA GLY A 98 5.49 -13.86 -5.79
C GLY A 98 4.67 -12.57 -5.67
N LYS A 99 4.04 -12.09 -6.75
CA LYS A 99 3.17 -10.91 -6.73
C LYS A 99 1.69 -11.32 -6.65
N PRO A 100 0.89 -10.67 -5.80
CA PRO A 100 -0.53 -10.96 -5.73
C PRO A 100 -1.29 -10.37 -6.94
N LYS A 101 -2.17 -11.16 -7.55
CA LYS A 101 -3.09 -10.72 -8.62
C LYS A 101 -4.53 -11.05 -8.29
N PHE A 102 -5.46 -10.19 -8.70
CA PHE A 102 -6.89 -10.40 -8.52
C PHE A 102 -7.44 -11.25 -9.66
N GLN A 103 -8.00 -12.42 -9.35
CA GLN A 103 -8.64 -13.30 -10.32
C GLN A 103 -10.15 -13.07 -10.30
N VAL A 104 -10.71 -12.63 -11.43
CA VAL A 104 -12.15 -12.35 -11.59
C VAL A 104 -12.68 -12.98 -12.88
N GLU A 105 -13.98 -13.23 -12.93
CA GLU A 105 -14.69 -13.55 -14.16
C GLU A 105 -15.16 -12.26 -14.84
N TYR A 106 -14.64 -11.99 -16.04
CA TYR A 106 -15.00 -10.82 -16.83
C TYR A 106 -15.26 -11.23 -18.28
N LYS A 107 -16.44 -10.88 -18.81
CA LYS A 107 -16.88 -11.30 -20.16
C LYS A 107 -16.83 -12.83 -20.36
N ARG A 108 -17.30 -13.59 -19.36
CA ARG A 108 -17.26 -15.08 -19.32
C ARG A 108 -15.87 -15.70 -19.47
N LYS A 109 -14.82 -14.94 -19.15
CA LYS A 109 -13.44 -15.41 -19.14
C LYS A 109 -12.81 -15.08 -17.80
N ILE A 110 -12.01 -16.01 -17.30
CA ILE A 110 -11.15 -15.73 -16.15
C ILE A 110 -10.08 -14.74 -16.60
N LYS A 111 -10.00 -13.61 -15.90
CA LYS A 111 -8.94 -12.63 -16.07
C LYS A 111 -8.23 -12.40 -14.74
N CYS A 112 -6.95 -12.07 -14.84
CA CYS A 112 -6.14 -11.72 -13.69
C CYS A 112 -5.70 -10.27 -13.87
N PHE A 113 -5.89 -9.46 -12.84
CA PHE A 113 -5.47 -8.05 -12.83
C PHE A 113 -4.41 -7.84 -11.76
N THR A 114 -3.39 -7.03 -12.06
CA THR A 114 -2.48 -6.52 -11.05
C THR A 114 -3.13 -5.41 -10.22
N LEU A 115 -2.48 -5.03 -9.12
CA LEU A 115 -2.94 -3.90 -8.33
C LEU A 115 -2.92 -2.59 -9.10
N GLU A 116 -1.86 -2.35 -9.88
CA GLU A 116 -1.70 -1.16 -10.72
C GLU A 116 -2.84 -1.03 -11.72
N GLU A 117 -3.28 -2.16 -12.32
CA GLU A 117 -4.44 -2.17 -13.21
C GLU A 117 -5.73 -1.81 -12.46
N ILE A 118 -5.95 -2.32 -11.26
CA ILE A 118 -7.13 -1.96 -10.45
C ILE A 118 -7.11 -0.49 -10.03
N ILE A 119 -5.96 0.02 -9.57
CA ILE A 119 -5.78 1.43 -9.23
C ILE A 119 -6.02 2.31 -10.46
N SER A 120 -5.53 1.91 -11.63
CA SER A 120 -5.77 2.66 -12.87
C SER A 120 -7.25 2.78 -13.20
N MET A 121 -8.07 1.77 -12.90
CA MET A 121 -9.52 1.86 -13.11
C MET A 121 -10.16 2.87 -12.15
N ILE A 122 -9.70 2.95 -10.91
CA ILE A 122 -10.16 3.95 -9.95
C ILE A 122 -9.73 5.36 -10.39
N LEU A 123 -8.47 5.53 -10.82
CA LEU A 123 -7.97 6.80 -11.33
C LEU A 123 -8.69 7.25 -12.61
N ALA A 124 -9.02 6.31 -13.50
CA ALA A 124 -9.84 6.58 -14.68
C ALA A 124 -11.19 7.16 -14.28
N LYS A 125 -11.84 6.58 -13.27
CA LYS A 125 -13.11 7.09 -12.75
C LYS A 125 -12.98 8.50 -12.17
N MET A 126 -11.90 8.79 -11.44
CA MET A 126 -11.65 10.13 -10.89
C MET A 126 -11.43 11.16 -12.00
N LYS A 127 -10.69 10.77 -13.04
CA LYS A 127 -10.51 11.56 -14.25
C LYS A 127 -11.84 11.81 -14.97
N ASP A 128 -12.64 10.77 -15.21
CA ASP A 128 -13.94 10.88 -15.88
C ASP A 128 -14.88 11.86 -15.14
N ILE A 129 -14.93 11.78 -13.80
CA ILE A 129 -15.72 12.70 -12.96
C ILE A 129 -15.21 14.14 -13.14
N ALA A 130 -13.90 14.34 -13.14
CA ALA A 130 -13.33 15.66 -13.29
C ALA A 130 -13.50 16.24 -14.70
N GLU A 131 -13.29 15.45 -15.75
CA GLU A 131 -13.49 15.89 -17.13
C GLU A 131 -14.96 16.21 -17.41
N ALA A 132 -15.90 15.45 -16.86
CA ALA A 132 -17.33 15.74 -16.95
C ALA A 132 -17.72 17.06 -16.24
N TYR A 133 -17.08 17.36 -15.11
CA TYR A 133 -17.32 18.60 -14.37
C TYR A 133 -16.70 19.83 -15.04
N VAL A 134 -15.45 19.69 -15.51
CA VAL A 134 -14.66 20.77 -16.09
C VAL A 134 -15.02 21.04 -17.56
N GLY A 135 -15.52 20.02 -18.28
CA GLY A 135 -15.87 20.09 -19.69
C GLY A 135 -14.70 20.01 -20.67
N GLU A 136 -13.50 19.62 -20.20
CA GLU A 136 -12.26 19.54 -20.97
C GLU A 136 -11.46 18.29 -20.59
N GLN A 137 -10.55 17.85 -21.47
CA GLN A 137 -9.65 16.74 -21.17
C GLN A 137 -8.58 17.14 -20.16
N ILE A 138 -8.28 16.24 -19.22
CA ILE A 138 -7.31 16.44 -18.16
C ILE A 138 -6.16 15.44 -18.31
N SER A 139 -4.94 15.96 -18.38
CA SER A 139 -3.71 15.16 -18.49
C SER A 139 -2.78 15.32 -17.30
N GLU A 140 -2.98 16.32 -16.44
CA GLU A 140 -2.11 16.61 -15.29
C GLU A 140 -2.86 16.28 -13.99
N ALA A 141 -2.26 15.50 -13.11
CA ALA A 141 -2.85 15.18 -11.81
C ALA A 141 -1.80 15.10 -10.69
N VAL A 142 -2.19 15.59 -9.53
CA VAL A 142 -1.49 15.40 -8.26
C VAL A 142 -2.27 14.38 -7.45
N ILE A 143 -1.58 13.34 -6.98
CA ILE A 143 -2.21 12.24 -6.25
C ILE A 143 -1.72 12.27 -4.82
N THR A 144 -2.61 12.27 -3.84
CA THR A 144 -2.20 12.03 -2.46
C THR A 144 -1.83 10.58 -2.30
N VAL A 145 -0.72 10.33 -1.62
CA VAL A 145 -0.49 9.03 -1.01
C VAL A 145 -0.03 9.24 0.42
N PRO A 146 -0.08 8.22 1.28
CA PRO A 146 0.45 8.36 2.62
C PRO A 146 1.97 8.60 2.67
N ALA A 147 2.42 9.38 3.66
CA ALA A 147 3.83 9.79 3.88
C ALA A 147 4.87 8.67 3.82
N TYR A 148 4.44 7.51 4.27
CA TYR A 148 5.27 6.36 4.57
C TYR A 148 5.30 5.36 3.39
N PHE A 149 4.75 5.72 2.23
CA PHE A 149 4.89 4.89 1.03
C PHE A 149 6.33 4.91 0.56
N ASN A 150 6.90 3.73 0.37
CA ASN A 150 8.24 3.60 -0.19
C ASN A 150 8.25 3.88 -1.70
N TYR A 151 9.45 4.01 -2.27
CA TYR A 151 9.61 4.27 -3.71
C TYR A 151 8.86 3.28 -4.61
N SER A 152 8.87 1.98 -4.29
CA SER A 152 8.21 0.95 -5.12
C SER A 152 6.68 1.09 -5.12
N GLN A 153 6.09 1.47 -3.98
CA GLN A 153 4.65 1.72 -3.84
C GLN A 153 4.24 2.98 -4.61
N CYS A 154 5.03 4.04 -4.48
CA CYS A 154 4.86 5.28 -5.25
C CYS A 154 4.98 5.03 -6.76
N GLN A 155 5.93 4.18 -7.19
CA GLN A 155 6.11 3.86 -8.60
C GLN A 155 4.93 3.06 -9.15
N ALA A 156 4.38 2.11 -8.41
CA ALA A 156 3.18 1.36 -8.81
C ALA A 156 1.97 2.29 -9.08
N ILE A 157 1.80 3.35 -8.28
CA ILE A 157 0.75 4.36 -8.51
C ILE A 157 1.06 5.21 -9.74
N LYS A 158 2.32 5.60 -9.96
CA LYS A 158 2.73 6.31 -11.18
C LYS A 158 2.48 5.49 -12.43
N ASP A 159 2.79 4.19 -12.39
CA ASP A 159 2.53 3.26 -13.49
C ASP A 159 1.00 3.17 -13.76
N ALA A 160 0.18 3.18 -12.70
CA ALA A 160 -1.27 3.25 -12.82
C ALA A 160 -1.77 4.55 -13.49
N CYS A 161 -1.09 5.69 -13.27
CA CYS A 161 -1.41 6.96 -13.92
C CYS A 161 -1.15 6.91 -15.44
N VAL A 162 -0.06 6.27 -15.84
CA VAL A 162 0.32 6.13 -17.25
C VAL A 162 -0.77 5.39 -18.03
N PHE A 163 -1.41 4.36 -17.44
CA PHE A 163 -2.51 3.63 -18.07
C PHE A 163 -3.74 4.49 -18.41
N VAL A 164 -3.94 5.60 -17.71
CA VAL A 164 -5.10 6.50 -17.90
C VAL A 164 -4.75 7.83 -18.56
N GLY A 165 -3.50 7.96 -19.04
CA GLY A 165 -3.02 9.19 -19.65
C GLY A 165 -3.00 10.37 -18.68
N LEU A 166 -2.71 10.11 -17.41
CA LEU A 166 -2.42 11.13 -16.41
C LEU A 166 -0.91 11.18 -16.18
N ASN A 167 -0.34 12.38 -16.30
CA ASN A 167 0.99 12.67 -15.79
C ASN A 167 0.86 12.86 -14.27
N GLY A 168 1.10 11.77 -13.53
CA GLY A 168 1.12 11.77 -12.06
C GLY A 168 2.38 12.48 -11.57
N LEU A 169 2.35 13.81 -11.57
CA LEU A 169 3.55 14.63 -11.44
C LEU A 169 4.09 14.62 -10.00
N TYR A 170 3.22 14.63 -8.98
CA TYR A 170 3.66 14.66 -7.58
C TYR A 170 2.73 13.88 -6.67
N ILE A 171 3.38 13.08 -5.83
CA ILE A 171 2.76 12.30 -4.78
C ILE A 171 2.91 13.11 -3.49
N ILE A 172 1.85 13.76 -3.04
CA ILE A 172 1.88 14.50 -1.78
C ILE A 172 1.57 13.53 -0.65
N SER A 173 2.43 13.52 0.36
CA SER A 173 2.10 12.93 1.64
C SER A 173 0.88 13.66 2.21
N GLY A 174 -0.28 13.02 2.30
CA GLY A 174 -1.50 13.61 2.90
C GLY A 174 -1.33 14.15 4.33
N SER A 175 -0.20 13.87 4.97
CA SER A 175 0.30 14.54 6.17
C SER A 175 1.83 14.65 6.09
N THR A 176 2.37 15.82 5.76
CA THR A 176 3.83 16.00 5.75
C THR A 176 4.36 16.11 7.18
N ALA A 177 4.60 14.96 7.83
CA ALA A 177 5.58 14.67 8.90
C ALA A 177 5.09 13.52 9.80
N ALA A 178 5.46 12.28 9.44
CA ALA A 178 5.82 11.17 10.34
C ALA A 178 5.82 9.86 9.51
N GLY A 179 7.00 9.36 9.16
CA GLY A 179 7.20 8.19 8.29
C GLY A 179 6.79 6.84 8.89
N LEU A 180 5.73 6.77 9.69
CA LEU A 180 5.51 5.68 10.64
C LEU A 180 4.04 5.39 10.97
N GLY A 181 3.11 5.54 10.02
CA GLY A 181 1.73 5.05 10.20
C GLY A 181 1.64 3.53 10.02
N ASP A 182 0.75 2.85 10.76
CA ASP A 182 0.30 1.52 10.34
C ASP A 182 -0.59 1.68 9.09
N ILE A 183 0.01 1.39 7.94
CA ILE A 183 -0.60 1.60 6.62
C ILE A 183 -1.80 0.66 6.37
N TYR A 184 -1.99 -0.31 7.27
CA TYR A 184 -3.01 -1.35 7.17
C TYR A 184 -4.08 -1.26 8.25
N LEU A 185 -3.93 -0.32 9.20
CA LEU A 185 -4.97 0.01 10.17
C LEU A 185 -5.88 1.09 9.60
N SER A 186 -7.13 0.72 9.35
CA SER A 186 -8.12 1.61 8.77
C SER A 186 -9.48 1.43 9.46
N GLY A 187 -10.43 2.29 9.09
CA GLY A 187 -11.81 2.16 9.52
C GLY A 187 -12.43 0.78 9.22
N GLU A 188 -11.90 0.07 8.22
CA GLU A 188 -12.36 -1.25 7.81
C GLU A 188 -11.99 -2.34 8.82
N ASP A 189 -10.91 -2.19 9.58
CA ASP A 189 -10.49 -3.17 10.59
C ASP A 189 -11.41 -3.15 11.80
N PHE A 190 -11.95 -1.98 12.15
CA PHE A 190 -13.04 -1.86 13.11
C PHE A 190 -14.31 -2.54 12.61
N ASP A 191 -14.61 -2.42 11.31
CA ASP A 191 -15.75 -3.10 10.69
C ASP A 191 -15.57 -4.63 10.73
N LYS A 192 -14.34 -5.14 10.48
CA LYS A 192 -14.02 -6.57 10.58
C LYS A 192 -14.29 -7.12 11.99
N ARG A 193 -13.90 -6.39 13.05
CA ARG A 193 -14.16 -6.76 14.45
C ARG A 193 -15.65 -6.80 14.77
N MET A 194 -16.42 -5.83 14.27
CA MET A 194 -17.88 -5.82 14.41
C MET A 194 -18.54 -7.00 13.67
N VAL A 195 -18.12 -7.26 12.42
CA VAL A 195 -18.63 -8.41 11.65
C VAL A 195 -18.36 -9.72 12.37
N ALA A 196 -17.13 -9.92 12.88
CA ALA A 196 -16.79 -11.13 13.65
C ALA A 196 -17.68 -11.30 14.88
N HIS A 197 -17.93 -10.21 15.62
CA HIS A 197 -18.85 -10.22 16.78
C HIS A 197 -20.27 -10.65 16.37
N PHE A 198 -20.84 -10.04 15.33
CA PHE A 198 -22.20 -10.36 14.89
C PHE A 198 -22.33 -11.72 14.21
N VAL A 199 -21.28 -12.24 13.57
CA VAL A 199 -21.25 -13.63 13.08
C VAL A 199 -21.35 -14.61 14.26
N GLN A 200 -20.59 -14.39 15.33
CA GLN A 200 -20.68 -15.21 16.55
C GLN A 200 -22.04 -15.08 17.24
N GLU A 201 -22.60 -13.87 17.27
CA GLU A 201 -23.95 -13.64 17.79
C GLU A 201 -25.02 -14.36 16.97
N PHE A 202 -24.90 -14.34 15.64
CA PHE A 202 -25.81 -15.05 14.74
C PHE A 202 -25.75 -16.57 14.95
N ILE A 203 -24.54 -17.13 15.09
CA ILE A 203 -24.34 -18.55 15.43
C ILE A 203 -25.01 -18.87 16.78
N SER A 204 -24.79 -18.03 17.79
CA SER A 204 -25.34 -18.24 19.13
C SER A 204 -26.87 -18.14 19.17
N LYS A 205 -27.47 -17.21 18.41
CA LYS A 205 -28.92 -16.98 18.39
C LYS A 205 -29.68 -17.97 17.52
N TYR A 206 -29.12 -18.37 16.38
CA TYR A 206 -29.84 -19.12 15.34
C TYR A 206 -29.24 -20.50 15.04
N GLY A 207 -28.08 -20.84 15.60
CA GLY A 207 -27.41 -22.12 15.37
C GLY A 207 -26.90 -22.34 13.94
N LYS A 208 -26.84 -21.28 13.12
CA LYS A 208 -26.42 -21.32 11.72
C LYS A 208 -25.17 -20.47 11.50
N ASP A 209 -24.29 -20.91 10.60
CA ASP A 209 -23.03 -20.22 10.29
C ASP A 209 -23.14 -19.35 9.04
N LEU A 210 -22.83 -18.06 9.18
CA LEU A 210 -22.78 -17.09 8.09
C LEU A 210 -21.50 -17.18 7.26
N SER A 211 -20.47 -17.87 7.74
CA SER A 211 -19.12 -17.83 7.17
C SER A 211 -19.07 -18.27 5.70
N GLN A 212 -19.95 -19.18 5.29
CA GLN A 212 -20.04 -19.66 3.90
C GLN A 212 -20.87 -18.73 2.99
N ASN A 213 -21.72 -17.87 3.56
CA ASN A 213 -22.60 -16.99 2.80
C ASN A 213 -21.93 -15.63 2.51
N LYS A 214 -21.14 -15.56 1.44
CA LYS A 214 -20.45 -14.33 1.00
C LYS A 214 -21.38 -13.13 0.83
N ARG A 215 -22.61 -13.35 0.32
CA ARG A 215 -23.62 -12.30 0.17
C ARG A 215 -24.10 -11.78 1.52
N GLY A 216 -24.40 -12.69 2.45
CA GLY A 216 -24.80 -12.36 3.82
C GLY A 216 -23.70 -11.58 4.56
N LEU A 217 -22.47 -12.07 4.53
CA LEU A 217 -21.31 -11.39 5.13
C LEU A 217 -21.10 -9.98 4.57
N ARG A 218 -21.27 -9.80 3.25
CA ARG A 218 -21.12 -8.47 2.64
C ARG A 218 -22.21 -7.50 3.12
N ARG A 219 -23.46 -7.94 3.20
CA ARG A 219 -24.57 -7.12 3.72
C ARG A 219 -24.36 -6.77 5.19
N LEU A 220 -23.88 -7.72 6.00
CA LEU A 220 -23.54 -7.51 7.39
C LEU A 220 -22.42 -6.48 7.56
N ARG A 221 -21.36 -6.55 6.73
CA ARG A 221 -20.29 -5.56 6.73
C ARG A 221 -20.78 -4.15 6.41
N THR A 222 -21.66 -3.99 5.42
CA THR A 222 -22.26 -2.69 5.10
C THR A 222 -23.10 -2.15 6.27
N ALA A 223 -23.85 -3.00 6.96
CA ALA A 223 -24.57 -2.60 8.17
C ALA A 223 -23.60 -2.21 9.32
N CYS A 224 -22.48 -2.92 9.48
CA CYS A 224 -21.46 -2.60 10.48
C CYS A 224 -20.79 -1.24 10.20
N GLU A 225 -20.40 -0.96 8.94
CA GLU A 225 -19.85 0.35 8.54
C GLU A 225 -20.84 1.48 8.89
N SER A 226 -22.12 1.29 8.57
CA SER A 226 -23.17 2.26 8.90
C SER A 226 -23.33 2.45 10.40
N ALA A 227 -23.38 1.35 11.17
CA ALA A 227 -23.49 1.40 12.62
C ALA A 227 -22.28 2.09 13.27
N LYS A 228 -21.06 1.79 12.82
CA LYS A 228 -19.83 2.47 13.28
C LYS A 228 -19.92 3.98 13.12
N ARG A 229 -20.39 4.46 11.97
CA ARG A 229 -20.59 5.89 11.71
C ARG A 229 -21.63 6.48 12.67
N THR A 230 -22.76 5.80 12.86
CA THR A 230 -23.79 6.20 13.84
C THR A 230 -23.25 6.25 15.27
N LEU A 231 -22.42 5.29 15.67
CA LEU A 231 -21.81 5.24 17.01
C LEU A 231 -20.84 6.40 17.29
N SER A 232 -20.34 7.07 16.24
CA SER A 232 -19.49 8.24 16.41
C SER A 232 -20.26 9.46 16.94
N SER A 233 -21.56 9.57 16.63
CA SER A 233 -22.44 10.63 17.14
C SER A 233 -23.41 10.17 18.23
N SER A 234 -23.84 8.91 18.17
CA SER A 234 -24.89 8.34 19.00
C SER A 234 -24.36 7.26 19.94
N PHE A 235 -25.07 6.98 21.04
CA PHE A 235 -24.63 5.99 22.04
C PHE A 235 -24.90 4.54 21.61
N GLN A 236 -25.84 4.31 20.69
CA GLN A 236 -26.19 2.98 20.20
C GLN A 236 -26.55 3.03 18.71
N ALA A 237 -26.43 1.90 18.03
CA ALA A 237 -26.82 1.71 16.64
C ALA A 237 -27.57 0.39 16.47
N LEU A 238 -28.57 0.40 15.60
CA LEU A 238 -29.36 -0.78 15.23
C LEU A 238 -28.75 -1.44 13.99
N ILE A 239 -28.59 -2.77 14.05
CA ILE A 239 -28.29 -3.63 12.92
C ILE A 239 -29.57 -4.35 12.54
N GLU A 240 -30.09 -4.05 11.36
CA GLU A 240 -31.29 -4.67 10.80
C GLU A 240 -30.99 -5.14 9.38
N ILE A 241 -31.14 -6.45 9.15
CA ILE A 241 -30.91 -7.06 7.84
C ILE A 241 -31.97 -8.13 7.59
N ALA A 242 -32.89 -7.83 6.66
CA ALA A 242 -33.90 -8.79 6.23
C ALA A 242 -33.28 -9.97 5.46
N ALA A 243 -33.74 -11.20 5.68
CA ALA A 243 -33.28 -12.41 5.01
C ALA A 243 -31.74 -12.48 4.89
N LEU A 244 -31.03 -12.34 6.01
CA LEU A 244 -29.58 -12.34 6.06
C LEU A 244 -29.02 -13.71 5.61
N HIS A 245 -29.63 -14.80 6.06
CA HIS A 245 -29.26 -16.16 5.72
C HIS A 245 -30.45 -17.11 5.88
N GLU A 246 -30.77 -17.87 4.83
CA GLU A 246 -31.89 -18.82 4.80
C GLU A 246 -33.21 -18.19 5.31
N ASP A 247 -33.53 -17.01 4.78
CA ASP A 247 -34.72 -16.20 5.12
C ASP A 247 -34.82 -15.73 6.58
N ILE A 248 -33.76 -15.91 7.38
CA ILE A 248 -33.68 -15.37 8.74
C ILE A 248 -33.42 -13.87 8.68
N ASN A 249 -34.33 -13.09 9.26
CA ASN A 249 -34.11 -11.68 9.52
C ASN A 249 -33.19 -11.52 10.75
N PHE A 250 -32.14 -10.70 10.62
CA PHE A 250 -31.22 -10.43 11.70
C PHE A 250 -31.47 -9.04 12.28
N TYR A 251 -31.69 -9.01 13.60
CA TYR A 251 -31.86 -7.79 14.38
C TYR A 251 -30.93 -7.84 15.60
N SER A 252 -30.08 -6.83 15.73
CA SER A 252 -29.22 -6.65 16.91
C SER A 252 -28.96 -5.18 17.18
N ILE A 253 -28.59 -4.84 18.41
CA ILE A 253 -28.24 -3.49 18.83
C ILE A 253 -26.82 -3.55 19.36
N ILE A 254 -25.99 -2.57 18.98
CA ILE A 254 -24.65 -2.39 19.54
C ILE A 254 -24.55 -1.02 20.18
N THR A 255 -23.96 -0.97 21.37
CA THR A 255 -23.67 0.26 22.09
C THR A 255 -22.26 0.75 21.78
N ARG A 256 -22.00 2.04 21.99
CA ARG A 256 -20.68 2.64 21.82
C ARG A 256 -19.66 1.95 22.72
N THR A 257 -20.00 1.70 23.98
CA THR A 257 -19.15 0.98 24.93
C THR A 257 -18.75 -0.40 24.39
N ARG A 258 -19.71 -1.15 23.84
CA ARG A 258 -19.41 -2.48 23.28
C ARG A 258 -18.51 -2.39 22.04
N PHE A 259 -18.76 -1.42 21.17
CA PHE A 259 -17.89 -1.16 20.03
C PHE A 259 -16.47 -0.79 20.46
N GLU A 260 -16.34 0.00 21.53
CA GLU A 260 -15.04 0.40 22.07
C GLU A 260 -14.28 -0.79 22.65
N GLU A 261 -14.94 -1.65 23.43
CA GLU A 261 -14.37 -2.90 23.95
C GLU A 261 -13.86 -3.83 22.85
N LEU A 262 -14.60 -3.97 21.74
CA LEU A 262 -14.22 -4.85 20.63
C LEU A 262 -12.93 -4.39 19.91
N ASN A 263 -12.65 -3.08 19.99
CA ASN A 263 -11.59 -2.41 19.24
C ASN A 263 -10.49 -1.83 20.13
N ASP A 264 -10.55 -2.05 21.44
CA ASP A 264 -9.64 -1.46 22.43
C ASP A 264 -8.17 -1.64 22.03
N SER A 265 -7.78 -2.88 21.71
CA SER A 265 -6.42 -3.20 21.20
C SER A 265 -6.01 -2.39 19.96
N LEU A 266 -6.93 -2.15 19.02
CA LEU A 266 -6.64 -1.41 17.79
C LEU A 266 -6.56 0.09 18.05
N PHE A 267 -7.32 0.61 19.01
CA PHE A 267 -7.20 2.01 19.41
C PHE A 267 -5.85 2.28 20.07
N TYR A 268 -5.39 1.41 20.96
CA TYR A 268 -4.07 1.57 21.58
C TYR A 268 -2.92 1.51 20.57
N SER A 269 -3.00 0.67 19.53
CA SER A 269 -1.98 0.66 18.47
C SER A 269 -1.88 1.99 17.70
N THR A 270 -2.94 2.82 17.70
CA THR A 270 -2.84 4.17 17.09
C THR A 270 -1.92 5.10 17.89
N LEU A 271 -1.84 4.95 19.22
CA LEU A 271 -0.97 5.76 20.08
C LEU A 271 0.50 5.39 19.89
N GLU A 272 0.82 4.11 19.70
CA GLU A 272 2.19 3.64 19.44
C GLU A 272 2.82 4.36 18.23
N THR A 273 2.00 4.63 17.21
CA THR A 273 2.39 5.40 16.02
C THR A 273 2.77 6.84 16.37
N VAL A 274 1.97 7.51 17.19
CA VAL A 274 2.22 8.89 17.64
C VAL A 274 3.49 8.96 18.50
N GLU A 275 3.67 8.02 19.42
CA GLU A 275 4.87 7.92 20.24
C GLU A 275 6.13 7.68 19.41
N ARG A 276 6.04 6.84 18.37
CA ARG A 276 7.14 6.60 17.45
C ARG A 276 7.48 7.86 16.66
N ALA A 277 6.47 8.59 16.17
CA ALA A 277 6.67 9.87 15.47
C ALA A 277 7.39 10.91 16.35
N LEU A 278 6.97 11.06 17.62
CA LEU A 278 7.63 11.97 18.56
C LEU A 278 9.08 11.58 18.86
N ARG A 279 9.35 10.27 19.01
CA ARG A 279 10.71 9.76 19.21
C ARG A 279 11.62 10.07 18.03
N ASP A 280 11.14 9.84 16.81
CA ASP A 280 11.90 10.09 15.59
C ASP A 280 12.15 11.59 15.38
N ALA A 281 11.16 12.42 15.68
CA ALA A 281 11.29 13.87 15.68
C ALA A 281 12.17 14.40 16.84
N ARG A 282 12.50 13.55 17.83
CA ARG A 282 13.18 13.92 19.07
C ARG A 282 12.49 15.07 19.81
N MET A 283 11.15 15.07 19.76
CA MET A 283 10.31 16.10 20.36
C MET A 283 9.57 15.55 21.58
N ASP A 284 9.47 16.36 22.62
CA ASP A 284 8.61 16.06 23.76
C ASP A 284 7.14 16.40 23.44
N LYS A 285 6.19 15.62 23.96
CA LYS A 285 4.76 15.87 23.73
C LYS A 285 4.31 17.26 24.21
N ALA A 286 4.98 17.87 25.19
CA ALA A 286 4.67 19.22 25.64
C ALA A 286 5.00 20.28 24.58
N SER A 287 6.00 20.02 23.73
CA SER A 287 6.46 20.93 22.67
C SER A 287 5.52 21.01 21.46
N ILE A 288 4.53 20.13 21.38
CA ILE A 288 3.52 20.17 20.32
C ILE A 288 2.51 21.27 20.61
N HIS A 289 2.56 22.38 19.89
CA HIS A 289 1.65 23.51 20.10
C HIS A 289 0.20 23.13 19.79
N GLU A 290 0.00 22.44 18.67
CA GLU A 290 -1.30 22.18 18.07
C GLU A 290 -1.33 20.77 17.47
N SER A 291 -2.51 20.12 17.51
CA SER A 291 -2.73 18.80 16.91
C SER A 291 -3.95 18.82 16.00
N LEU A 292 -3.74 18.46 14.73
CA LEU A 292 -4.77 18.38 13.70
C LEU A 292 -5.04 16.91 13.38
N PHE A 293 -6.32 16.52 13.39
CA PHE A 293 -6.75 15.15 13.08
C PHE A 293 -7.45 15.09 11.74
N ILE A 294 -6.87 14.29 10.84
CA ILE A 294 -7.33 14.12 9.46
C ILE A 294 -7.83 12.68 9.26
N GLY A 295 -8.94 12.51 8.55
CA GLY A 295 -9.49 11.23 8.13
C GLY A 295 -10.70 10.76 8.94
N GLY A 296 -11.67 10.14 8.26
CA GLY A 296 -12.99 9.86 8.84
C GLY A 296 -13.02 8.96 10.10
N SER A 297 -12.00 8.12 10.33
CA SER A 297 -11.91 7.32 11.56
C SER A 297 -11.57 8.15 12.80
N THR A 298 -11.03 9.36 12.63
CA THR A 298 -10.76 10.29 13.75
C THR A 298 -12.03 10.85 14.37
N HIS A 299 -13.20 10.66 13.75
CA HIS A 299 -14.49 11.00 14.35
C HIS A 299 -14.90 10.07 15.49
N ILE A 300 -14.22 8.93 15.66
CA ILE A 300 -14.52 7.97 16.74
C ILE A 300 -14.18 8.62 18.10
N PRO A 301 -15.14 8.76 19.03
CA PRO A 301 -14.93 9.45 20.30
C PRO A 301 -13.79 8.89 21.15
N GLN A 302 -13.63 7.56 21.18
CA GLN A 302 -12.56 6.91 21.94
C GLN A 302 -11.17 7.25 21.41
N ILE A 303 -11.00 7.36 20.08
CA ILE A 303 -9.73 7.77 19.47
C ILE A 303 -9.41 9.22 19.85
N GLN A 304 -10.39 10.11 19.76
CA GLN A 304 -10.23 11.51 20.17
C GLN A 304 -9.85 11.62 21.64
N LYS A 305 -10.53 10.87 22.51
CA LYS A 305 -10.25 10.85 23.94
C LYS A 305 -8.83 10.36 24.25
N LEU A 306 -8.42 9.23 23.67
CA LEU A 306 -7.07 8.68 23.86
C LEU A 306 -5.99 9.69 23.45
N LEU A 307 -6.20 10.41 22.35
CA LEU A 307 -5.25 11.40 21.85
C LEU A 307 -5.27 12.68 22.69
N GLN A 308 -6.43 13.14 23.17
CA GLN A 308 -6.54 14.24 24.13
C GLN A 308 -5.77 13.92 25.41
N ASP A 309 -6.02 12.74 25.98
CA ASP A 309 -5.36 12.28 27.20
C ASP A 309 -3.84 12.19 26.99
N PHE A 310 -3.40 11.70 25.82
CA PHE A 310 -1.99 11.62 25.45
C PHE A 310 -1.30 13.00 25.41
N PHE A 311 -1.97 14.00 24.84
CA PHE A 311 -1.49 15.39 24.75
C PHE A 311 -1.88 16.26 25.97
N ASN A 312 -2.07 15.64 27.14
CA ASN A 312 -2.34 16.30 28.42
C ASN A 312 -3.60 17.20 28.40
N GLY A 313 -4.65 16.77 27.69
CA GLY A 313 -5.93 17.47 27.64
C GLY A 313 -5.96 18.68 26.70
N LYS A 314 -4.97 18.84 25.81
CA LYS A 314 -5.00 19.87 24.76
C LYS A 314 -6.25 19.69 23.88
N GLU A 315 -6.92 20.80 23.57
CA GLU A 315 -8.06 20.77 22.66
C GLU A 315 -7.62 20.29 21.28
N LEU A 316 -8.37 19.35 20.73
CA LEU A 316 -8.11 18.86 19.38
C LEU A 316 -8.69 19.84 18.38
N MET A 317 -7.88 20.28 17.42
CA MET A 317 -8.42 21.03 16.30
C MET A 317 -9.24 20.10 15.42
N LYS A 318 -10.51 20.46 15.27
CA LYS A 318 -11.41 19.80 14.32
C LYS A 318 -11.31 20.54 13.00
N ALA A 319 -10.68 19.90 12.03
CA ALA A 319 -10.78 20.26 10.62
C ALA A 319 -12.23 20.54 10.22
N ILE A 320 -12.49 21.66 9.54
CA ILE A 320 -13.83 22.07 9.06
C ILE A 320 -14.40 21.01 8.09
N SER A 321 -13.55 20.20 7.45
CA SER A 321 -13.94 19.03 6.64
C SER A 321 -12.79 18.01 6.57
N SER A 322 -12.54 17.27 7.66
CA SER A 322 -11.45 16.27 7.80
C SER A 322 -11.38 15.23 6.66
N ASP A 323 -12.48 14.99 5.96
CA ASP A 323 -12.59 14.03 4.86
C ASP A 323 -12.16 14.62 3.49
N GLU A 324 -12.02 15.94 3.36
CA GLU A 324 -11.73 16.64 2.09
C GLU A 324 -10.34 17.34 2.09
N GLU A 325 -9.63 17.38 3.22
CA GLU A 325 -8.36 18.11 3.35
C GLU A 325 -7.26 17.57 2.43
N ALA A 326 -7.15 16.25 2.33
CA ALA A 326 -6.15 15.60 1.48
C ALA A 326 -6.34 15.99 0.01
N VAL A 327 -7.59 15.91 -0.49
CA VAL A 327 -7.90 16.28 -1.87
C VAL A 327 -7.77 17.79 -2.10
N TYR A 328 -8.04 18.60 -1.07
CA TYR A 328 -7.88 20.05 -1.13
C TYR A 328 -6.40 20.43 -1.33
N GLY A 329 -5.51 19.87 -0.51
CA GLY A 329 -4.06 20.08 -0.63
C GLY A 329 -3.53 19.63 -1.99
N ALA A 330 -4.00 18.48 -2.50
CA ALA A 330 -3.65 18.00 -3.83
C ALA A 330 -4.10 18.96 -4.94
N ALA A 331 -5.30 19.54 -4.84
CA ALA A 331 -5.80 20.47 -5.84
C ALA A 331 -5.06 21.80 -5.85
N VAL A 332 -4.71 22.34 -4.67
CA VAL A 332 -3.86 23.55 -4.57
C VAL A 332 -2.49 23.29 -5.20
N GLN A 333 -1.85 22.16 -4.88
CA GLN A 333 -0.56 21.82 -5.48
C GLN A 333 -0.65 21.63 -6.99
N ALA A 334 -1.73 21.01 -7.47
CA ALA A 334 -1.98 20.85 -8.89
C ALA A 334 -2.08 22.22 -9.59
N ALA A 335 -2.74 23.19 -8.97
CA ALA A 335 -2.85 24.57 -9.47
C ALA A 335 -1.49 25.27 -9.54
N ILE A 336 -0.68 25.16 -8.48
CA ILE A 336 0.69 25.71 -8.43
C ILE A 336 1.52 25.17 -9.61
N GLN A 337 1.41 23.87 -9.88
CA GLN A 337 2.19 23.20 -10.94
C GLN A 337 1.68 23.45 -12.35
N ALA A 338 0.38 23.69 -12.49
CA ALA A 338 -0.21 24.20 -13.73
C ALA A 338 0.25 25.63 -14.07
N CYS A 339 1.06 26.27 -13.21
CA CYS A 339 1.50 27.66 -13.31
C CYS A 339 0.32 28.64 -13.33
N ASP A 340 -0.74 28.35 -12.57
CA ASP A 340 -1.82 29.28 -12.34
C ASP A 340 -1.26 30.53 -11.62
N LYS A 341 -1.52 31.71 -12.20
CA LYS A 341 -0.95 33.00 -11.77
C LYS A 341 -1.90 33.79 -10.86
N SER A 342 -3.01 33.19 -10.43
CA SER A 342 -4.00 33.83 -9.58
C SER A 342 -3.35 34.42 -8.31
N GLU A 343 -3.81 35.61 -7.89
CA GLU A 343 -3.23 36.30 -6.72
C GLU A 343 -3.49 35.52 -5.43
N GLU A 344 -4.56 34.73 -5.38
CA GLU A 344 -4.96 33.89 -4.25
C GLU A 344 -3.99 32.73 -3.98
N ILE A 345 -3.32 32.20 -5.03
CA ILE A 345 -2.27 31.17 -4.87
C ILE A 345 -1.00 31.79 -4.27
N LYS A 346 -0.70 33.06 -4.56
CA LYS A 346 0.48 33.77 -4.02
C LYS A 346 0.38 34.01 -2.51
N ASP A 347 -0.82 34.17 -1.98
CA ASP A 347 -1.04 34.31 -0.54
C ASP A 347 -1.09 32.96 0.21
N LEU A 348 -1.37 31.86 -0.50
CA LEU A 348 -1.28 30.48 0.01
C LEU A 348 0.17 29.93 -0.01
N LEU A 349 1.08 30.60 -0.71
CA LEU A 349 2.46 30.19 -0.90
C LEU A 349 3.31 30.51 0.34
N LEU A 350 3.33 29.60 1.32
CA LEU A 350 4.53 29.36 2.14
C LEU A 350 5.57 28.66 1.25
N LEU A 351 6.11 29.38 0.26
CA LEU A 351 7.14 28.90 -0.68
C LEU A 351 8.33 28.29 0.07
N ASP A 352 8.71 28.90 1.19
CA ASP A 352 9.90 28.50 1.96
C ASP A 352 9.72 27.13 2.64
N GLU A 353 8.51 26.79 3.10
CA GLU A 353 8.26 25.51 3.78
C GLU A 353 8.04 24.37 2.76
N ILE A 354 7.37 24.65 1.64
CA ILE A 354 7.15 23.66 0.57
C ILE A 354 8.45 23.37 -0.19
N GLU A 355 9.27 24.37 -0.50
CA GLU A 355 10.59 24.15 -1.09
C GLU A 355 11.49 23.31 -0.16
N CYS A 356 11.44 23.57 1.15
CA CYS A 356 12.14 22.77 2.14
C CYS A 356 11.61 21.32 2.19
N LEU A 357 10.30 21.10 2.13
CA LEU A 357 9.70 19.77 2.10
C LEU A 357 10.00 19.01 0.80
N ILE A 358 10.01 19.70 -0.34
CA ILE A 358 10.43 19.13 -1.63
C ILE A 358 11.92 18.80 -1.60
N ALA A 359 12.77 19.69 -1.11
CA ALA A 359 14.20 19.46 -0.97
C ALA A 359 14.49 18.27 -0.03
N ASN A 360 13.78 18.18 1.10
CA ASN A 360 13.86 17.06 2.02
C ASN A 360 13.37 15.76 1.36
N ALA A 361 12.26 15.78 0.62
CA ALA A 361 11.76 14.61 -0.11
C ALA A 361 12.72 14.16 -1.22
N GLU A 362 13.36 15.10 -1.93
CA GLU A 362 14.41 14.81 -2.91
C GLU A 362 15.67 14.25 -2.24
N GLN A 363 16.03 14.75 -1.06
CA GLN A 363 17.13 14.23 -0.26
C GLN A 363 16.83 12.81 0.22
N TYR A 364 15.65 12.55 0.79
CA TYR A 364 15.22 11.22 1.17
C TYR A 364 15.19 10.26 -0.03
N LYS A 365 14.75 10.71 -1.20
CA LYS A 365 14.80 9.93 -2.45
C LYS A 365 16.23 9.59 -2.86
N LYS A 366 17.19 10.51 -2.68
CA LYS A 366 18.62 10.24 -2.94
C LYS A 366 19.17 9.25 -1.92
N GLU A 367 18.88 9.42 -0.64
CA GLU A 367 19.31 8.55 0.46
C GLU A 367 18.75 7.13 0.30
N GLU A 368 17.46 6.99 -0.03
CA GLU A 368 16.82 5.70 -0.30
C GLU A 368 17.39 5.03 -1.55
N LYS A 369 17.62 5.78 -2.64
CA LYS A 369 18.26 5.22 -3.82
C LYS A 369 19.66 4.69 -3.51
N ILE A 370 20.44 5.41 -2.69
CA ILE A 370 21.75 4.94 -2.20
C ILE A 370 21.60 3.64 -1.40
N GLN A 371 20.57 3.53 -0.55
CA GLN A 371 20.30 2.31 0.21
C GLN A 371 19.85 1.14 -0.67
N CYS A 372 18.97 1.38 -1.65
CA CYS A 372 18.52 0.38 -2.62
C CYS A 372 19.70 -0.15 -3.46
N ASP A 373 20.48 0.74 -4.06
CA ASP A 373 21.68 0.39 -4.83
C ASP A 373 22.68 -0.42 -3.98
N ARG A 374 22.83 -0.08 -2.70
CA ARG A 374 23.68 -0.80 -1.74
C ARG A 374 23.16 -2.21 -1.46
N ILE A 375 21.85 -2.37 -1.25
CA ILE A 375 21.22 -3.67 -1.02
C ILE A 375 21.35 -4.56 -2.28
N GLU A 376 21.18 -3.99 -3.47
CA GLU A 376 21.37 -4.72 -4.73
C GLU A 376 22.82 -5.20 -4.89
N ALA A 377 23.81 -4.33 -4.65
CA ALA A 377 25.22 -4.71 -4.71
C ALA A 377 25.57 -5.81 -3.69
N LYS A 378 25.00 -5.75 -2.48
CA LYS A 378 25.14 -6.80 -1.47
C LYS A 378 24.54 -8.13 -1.93
N ASN A 379 23.30 -8.12 -2.43
CA ASN A 379 22.61 -9.32 -2.91
C ASN A 379 23.36 -9.99 -4.07
N LEU A 380 23.97 -9.20 -4.96
CA LEU A 380 24.81 -9.70 -6.06
C LEU A 380 26.05 -10.43 -5.52
N LEU A 381 26.73 -9.85 -4.54
CA LEU A 381 27.88 -10.48 -3.87
C LEU A 381 27.49 -11.80 -3.18
N GLU A 382 26.41 -11.80 -2.39
CA GLU A 382 25.92 -12.99 -1.69
C GLU A 382 25.51 -14.09 -2.66
N SER A 383 24.80 -13.74 -3.73
CA SER A 383 24.41 -14.69 -4.78
C SER A 383 25.62 -15.30 -5.49
N TYR A 384 26.63 -14.48 -5.80
CA TYR A 384 27.87 -14.97 -6.40
C TYR A 384 28.63 -15.92 -5.46
N CYS A 385 28.75 -15.56 -4.18
CA CYS A 385 29.36 -16.41 -3.15
C CYS A 385 28.64 -17.76 -3.05
N PHE A 386 27.30 -17.77 -3.00
CA PHE A 386 26.51 -19.00 -2.90
C PHE A 386 26.67 -19.90 -4.13
N ASN A 387 26.56 -19.33 -5.33
CA ASN A 387 26.74 -20.06 -6.59
C ASN A 387 28.16 -20.64 -6.73
N MET A 388 29.17 -19.93 -6.25
CA MET A 388 30.55 -20.42 -6.26
C MET A 388 30.77 -21.50 -5.21
N MET A 389 30.20 -21.39 -4.01
CA MET A 389 30.23 -22.44 -2.98
C MET A 389 29.65 -23.76 -3.50
N GLU A 390 28.53 -23.70 -4.23
CA GLU A 390 27.92 -24.88 -4.84
C GLU A 390 28.86 -25.53 -5.88
N LYS A 391 29.42 -24.73 -6.80
CA LYS A 391 30.36 -25.21 -7.82
C LYS A 391 31.67 -25.78 -7.26
N ILE A 392 32.13 -25.29 -6.11
CA ILE A 392 33.40 -25.71 -5.49
C ILE A 392 33.23 -26.97 -4.64
N ASN A 393 32.11 -27.11 -3.93
CA ASN A 393 31.83 -28.31 -3.12
C ASN A 393 31.71 -29.58 -3.96
N ASP A 394 31.25 -29.46 -5.21
CA ASP A 394 31.06 -30.61 -6.12
C ASP A 394 32.37 -31.15 -6.74
N LYS A 395 33.46 -30.36 -6.74
CA LYS A 395 34.67 -30.66 -7.54
C LYS A 395 35.97 -30.94 -6.76
N LYS A 396 35.94 -31.06 -5.42
CA LYS A 396 37.14 -31.29 -4.56
C LYS A 396 38.32 -30.38 -4.96
N SER A 397 38.15 -29.06 -4.89
CA SER A 397 39.20 -28.10 -5.24
C SER A 397 39.62 -27.17 -4.08
N ASP A 398 40.94 -27.03 -3.91
CA ASP A 398 41.73 -26.02 -3.18
C ASP A 398 41.15 -25.38 -1.90
N ASP A 399 41.69 -25.76 -0.73
CA ASP A 399 41.37 -25.21 0.61
C ASP A 399 41.43 -23.67 0.66
N LYS A 400 42.28 -23.05 -0.16
CA LYS A 400 42.50 -21.61 -0.18
C LYS A 400 41.31 -20.82 -0.75
N ILE A 401 40.53 -21.41 -1.67
CA ILE A 401 39.35 -20.77 -2.26
C ILE A 401 38.19 -20.85 -1.27
N ASN A 402 37.98 -22.03 -0.67
CA ASN A 402 36.98 -22.22 0.38
C ASN A 402 37.21 -21.27 1.57
N ILE A 403 38.47 -21.05 1.97
CA ILE A 403 38.82 -20.09 3.02
C ILE A 403 38.46 -18.65 2.60
N ASN A 404 38.75 -18.24 1.36
CA ASN A 404 38.47 -16.88 0.91
C ASN A 404 36.97 -16.63 0.72
N VAL A 405 36.23 -17.57 0.14
CA VAL A 405 34.77 -17.43 -0.03
C VAL A 405 34.07 -17.39 1.33
N LYS A 406 34.44 -18.26 2.28
CA LYS A 406 33.92 -18.21 3.65
C LYS A 406 34.24 -16.90 4.37
N LYS A 407 35.49 -16.42 4.28
CA LYS A 407 35.88 -15.12 4.85
C LYS A 407 35.10 -13.95 4.26
N THR A 408 34.80 -13.98 2.96
CA THR A 408 34.01 -12.94 2.30
C THR A 408 32.55 -12.97 2.73
N ILE A 409 31.98 -14.17 2.92
CA ILE A 409 30.61 -14.37 3.47
C ILE A 409 30.55 -13.82 4.91
N ASP A 410 31.47 -14.25 5.79
CA ASP A 410 31.53 -13.79 7.18
C ASP A 410 31.76 -12.26 7.25
N ALA A 411 32.53 -11.69 6.32
CA ALA A 411 32.74 -10.25 6.21
C ALA A 411 31.55 -9.50 5.59
N SER A 412 30.70 -10.14 4.78
CA SER A 412 29.47 -9.53 4.27
C SER A 412 28.33 -9.54 5.30
N GLU A 413 28.32 -10.53 6.19
CA GLU A 413 27.34 -10.63 7.28
C GLU A 413 27.63 -9.63 8.42
N ASN A 414 28.91 -9.34 8.69
CA ASN A 414 29.31 -8.49 9.82
C ASN A 414 29.41 -6.99 9.54
N ILE A 415 29.18 -6.53 8.29
CA ILE A 415 29.31 -5.10 7.97
C ILE A 415 27.93 -4.48 7.73
N LEU A 416 27.38 -3.90 8.80
CA LEU A 416 26.10 -3.21 8.77
C LEU A 416 26.15 -1.90 7.93
N TYR A 417 27.34 -1.30 7.78
CA TYR A 417 27.55 0.06 7.25
C TYR A 417 28.38 0.15 5.95
N ALA A 418 28.59 -0.96 5.24
CA ALA A 418 29.42 -0.96 4.01
C ALA A 418 28.72 -0.20 2.88
N THR A 419 29.50 0.54 2.08
CA THR A 419 29.00 1.29 0.91
C THR A 419 28.80 0.39 -0.31
N LYS A 420 28.10 0.89 -1.34
CA LYS A 420 27.90 0.18 -2.61
C LYS A 420 29.24 -0.18 -3.24
N GLU A 421 30.17 0.79 -3.28
CA GLU A 421 31.48 0.66 -3.90
C GLU A 421 32.32 -0.42 -3.20
N GLU A 422 32.19 -0.56 -1.88
CA GLU A 422 32.86 -1.60 -1.11
C GLU A 422 32.35 -3.00 -1.45
N PHE A 423 31.03 -3.18 -1.61
CA PHE A 423 30.46 -4.47 -2.05
C PHE A 423 30.90 -4.82 -3.48
N GLU A 424 30.87 -3.85 -4.40
CA GLU A 424 31.32 -4.06 -5.78
C GLU A 424 32.84 -4.32 -5.89
N CYS A 425 33.65 -3.71 -5.03
CA CYS A 425 35.09 -3.98 -4.97
C CYS A 425 35.36 -5.41 -4.51
N LYS A 426 34.70 -5.84 -3.42
CA LYS A 426 34.79 -7.22 -2.93
C LYS A 426 34.31 -8.24 -3.95
N LEU A 427 33.25 -7.94 -4.70
CA LEU A 427 32.77 -8.79 -5.78
C LEU A 427 33.84 -8.97 -6.86
N ARG A 428 34.45 -7.88 -7.34
CA ARG A 428 35.51 -7.92 -8.36
C ARG A 428 36.76 -8.68 -7.89
N GLU A 429 37.15 -8.49 -6.64
CA GLU A 429 38.26 -9.24 -6.03
C GLU A 429 37.95 -10.74 -6.02
N LEU A 430 36.74 -11.11 -5.60
CA LEU A 430 36.31 -12.51 -5.55
C LEU A 430 36.19 -13.13 -6.94
N GLU A 431 35.63 -12.42 -7.91
CA GLU A 431 35.57 -12.84 -9.33
C GLU A 431 36.97 -13.10 -9.91
N THR A 432 37.95 -12.25 -9.59
CA THR A 432 39.33 -12.42 -10.03
C THR A 432 39.96 -13.68 -9.42
N ILE A 433 39.76 -13.92 -8.12
CA ILE A 433 40.28 -15.11 -7.44
C ILE A 433 39.61 -16.38 -8.00
N CYS A 434 38.29 -16.35 -8.15
CA CYS A 434 37.50 -17.49 -8.64
C CYS A 434 37.79 -17.83 -10.10
N SER A 435 37.95 -16.83 -10.98
CA SER A 435 38.28 -17.06 -12.40
C SER A 435 39.67 -17.67 -12.59
N LEU A 436 40.68 -17.18 -11.86
CA LEU A 436 42.03 -17.76 -11.86
C LEU A 436 42.02 -19.22 -11.36
N ALA A 437 41.19 -19.52 -10.36
CA ALA A 437 41.03 -20.88 -9.85
C ALA A 437 40.32 -21.80 -10.85
N MET A 438 39.20 -21.36 -11.43
CA MET A 438 38.45 -22.14 -12.42
C MET A 438 39.31 -22.46 -13.64
N MET A 439 40.12 -21.50 -14.12
CA MET A 439 41.04 -21.73 -15.23
C MET A 439 42.07 -22.83 -14.93
N LYS A 440 42.57 -22.91 -13.69
CA LYS A 440 43.43 -24.02 -13.25
C LYS A 440 42.68 -25.35 -13.22
N ILE A 441 41.46 -25.38 -12.68
CA ILE A 441 40.64 -26.61 -12.60
C ILE A 441 40.39 -27.17 -14.02
N TYR A 442 39.91 -26.35 -14.95
CA TYR A 442 39.66 -26.78 -16.33
C TYR A 442 40.92 -27.25 -17.08
N HIS A 443 42.08 -26.61 -16.85
CA HIS A 443 43.35 -27.08 -17.43
C HIS A 443 43.83 -28.41 -16.83
N THR A 444 43.44 -28.71 -15.59
CA THR A 444 43.79 -29.98 -14.94
C THR A 444 42.86 -31.09 -15.42
N GLU A 445 41.56 -30.81 -15.58
CA GLU A 445 40.56 -31.74 -16.16
C GLU A 445 40.94 -32.17 -17.58
N ASP A 446 41.29 -31.22 -18.46
CA ASP A 446 41.71 -31.50 -19.86
C ASP A 446 43.03 -32.31 -19.91
N ARG A 447 43.93 -32.14 -18.92
CA ARG A 447 45.12 -32.99 -18.79
C ARG A 447 44.77 -34.40 -18.31
N THR A 448 43.88 -34.56 -17.35
CA THR A 448 43.46 -35.88 -16.85
C THR A 448 42.65 -36.66 -17.89
N GLU A 449 41.78 -36.02 -18.67
CA GLU A 449 41.06 -36.68 -19.78
C GLU A 449 42.01 -37.14 -20.89
N LYS A 450 43.01 -36.33 -21.24
CA LYS A 450 44.04 -36.72 -22.22
C LYS A 450 44.88 -37.91 -21.74
N ILE A 451 45.21 -37.95 -20.44
CA ILE A 451 45.96 -39.05 -19.84
C ILE A 451 45.09 -40.32 -19.73
N SER A 452 43.82 -40.21 -19.33
CA SER A 452 42.91 -41.37 -19.24
C SER A 452 42.65 -41.98 -20.61
N LYS A 453 42.54 -41.14 -21.65
CA LYS A 453 42.37 -41.59 -23.05
C LYS A 453 43.63 -42.29 -23.57
N ALA A 454 44.82 -41.76 -23.27
CA ALA A 454 46.07 -42.43 -23.61
C ALA A 454 46.23 -43.79 -22.91
N LEU A 455 45.83 -43.89 -21.63
CA LEU A 455 45.87 -45.15 -20.88
C LEU A 455 44.80 -46.17 -21.33
N SER A 456 43.64 -45.74 -21.81
CA SER A 456 42.63 -46.65 -22.37
C SER A 456 43.02 -47.20 -23.75
N ASP A 457 43.73 -46.39 -24.53
CA ASP A 457 44.23 -46.80 -25.85
C ASP A 457 45.39 -47.81 -25.72
N ASP A 458 46.20 -47.74 -24.65
CA ASP A 458 47.26 -48.72 -24.36
C ASP A 458 46.73 -50.07 -23.82
N ILE A 459 45.57 -50.12 -23.14
CA ILE A 459 45.01 -51.37 -22.55
C ILE A 459 44.20 -52.19 -23.57
N THR A 460 43.76 -51.59 -24.68
CA THR A 460 43.00 -52.29 -25.73
C THR A 460 43.87 -52.76 -26.91
N GLY A 461 45.19 -52.58 -26.80
CA GLY A 461 46.18 -52.93 -27.81
C GLY A 461 47.20 -53.98 -27.37
N GLU A 462 46.77 -55.10 -26.77
CA GLU A 462 47.53 -56.37 -26.73
C GLU A 462 46.61 -57.58 -26.88
#